data_AF-A0A2K1E804-F1
#
_entry.id   AF-A0A2K1E804-F1
#
_cell.length_a   1.000
_cell.length_b   1.000
_cell.length_c   1.000
_cell.angle_alpha   90.00
_cell.angle_beta   90.00
_cell.angle_gamma   90.00
#
_symmetry.space_group_name_H-M   'P 1'
#
loop_
_entity.id
_entity.type
_entity.pdbx_description
1 polymer ?
#
loop_
_entity_poly.entity_id
_entity_poly.type
_entity_poly.pdbx_seq_one_letter_code
_entity_poly.pdbx_strand_id
1 'polypeptide(L)'
;MLSRTVRCEGATLHDNVRRGHAVTDAIRRDICFTALTRPQMFAGVTYTFFVINAVIAVELFLLFRAWWVLLIAVAFHGFGAILCLREPRFFDLWITRVRNCPRVKNYDLWKCNSYRP
;
A
#
# COMPACT_ATOMS: atom_id res chain seq x y z
N MET A 1 33.94 -42.90 25.44
CA MET A 1 33.44 -42.62 24.06
C MET A 1 31.98 -42.14 24.04
N LEU A 2 31.09 -42.59 24.95
CA LEU A 2 29.67 -42.19 24.98
C LEU A 2 29.37 -40.72 25.38
N SER A 3 30.25 -40.00 26.09
CA SER A 3 29.94 -38.62 26.51
C SER A 3 29.99 -37.57 25.39
N ARG A 4 30.65 -37.86 24.26
CA ARG A 4 30.72 -36.91 23.13
C ARG A 4 29.46 -36.94 22.26
N THR A 5 28.85 -38.11 22.06
CA THR A 5 27.61 -38.25 21.26
C THR A 5 26.41 -37.56 21.90
N VAL A 6 26.24 -37.68 23.22
CA VAL A 6 25.14 -37.00 23.95
C VAL A 6 25.26 -35.47 23.87
N ARG A 7 26.49 -34.93 23.82
CA ARG A 7 26.73 -33.48 23.70
C ARG A 7 26.42 -32.96 22.29
N CYS A 8 26.69 -33.73 21.25
CA CYS A 8 26.31 -33.38 19.87
C CYS A 8 24.78 -33.40 19.69
N GLU A 9 24.09 -34.35 20.31
CA GLU A 9 22.62 -34.47 20.23
C GLU A 9 21.88 -33.35 21.00
N GLY A 10 22.43 -32.90 22.13
CA GLY A 10 21.90 -31.75 22.85
C GLY A 10 22.06 -30.41 22.10
N ALA A 11 23.14 -30.25 21.34
CA ALA A 11 23.37 -29.05 20.52
C ALA A 11 22.40 -28.99 19.34
N THR A 12 22.19 -30.11 18.64
CA THR A 12 21.25 -30.18 17.51
C THR A 12 19.80 -29.98 17.94
N LEU A 13 19.40 -30.47 19.13
CA LEU A 13 18.08 -30.23 19.70
C LEU A 13 17.85 -28.75 19.99
N HIS A 14 18.82 -28.08 20.62
CA HIS A 14 18.72 -26.65 20.94
C HIS A 14 18.65 -25.79 19.67
N ASP A 15 19.37 -26.16 18.61
CA ASP A 15 19.34 -25.47 17.32
C ASP A 15 18.02 -25.69 16.59
N ASN A 16 17.46 -26.91 16.62
CA ASN A 16 16.14 -27.17 16.00
C ASN A 16 15.01 -26.46 16.74
N VAL A 17 15.07 -26.39 18.07
CA VAL A 17 14.11 -25.62 18.87
C VAL A 17 14.22 -24.13 18.55
N ARG A 18 15.43 -23.56 18.47
CA ARG A 18 15.62 -22.16 18.04
C ARG A 18 15.09 -21.91 16.63
N ARG A 19 15.34 -22.81 15.67
CA ARG A 19 14.78 -22.71 14.31
C ARG A 19 13.26 -22.78 14.33
N GLY A 20 12.67 -23.67 15.12
CA GLY A 20 11.22 -23.80 15.28
C GLY A 20 10.58 -22.52 15.83
N HIS A 21 11.19 -21.91 16.86
CA HIS A 21 10.73 -20.62 17.38
C HIS A 21 10.88 -19.50 16.34
N ALA A 22 12.02 -19.42 15.63
CA ALA A 22 12.23 -18.42 14.58
C ALA A 22 11.23 -18.54 13.41
N VAL A 23 10.90 -19.78 13.00
CA VAL A 23 9.89 -20.03 11.95
C VAL A 23 8.50 -19.66 12.45
N THR A 24 8.13 -20.02 13.68
CA THR A 24 6.81 -19.66 14.25
C THR A 24 6.67 -18.15 14.44
N ASP A 25 7.74 -17.46 14.85
CA ASP A 25 7.75 -16.00 15.01
C ASP A 25 7.73 -15.24 13.69
N ALA A 26 8.38 -15.77 12.65
CA ALA A 26 8.21 -15.31 11.28
C ALA A 26 6.75 -15.52 10.84
N ILE A 27 6.20 -16.73 11.13
CA ILE A 27 4.85 -17.12 10.74
C ILE A 27 3.77 -16.24 11.39
N ARG A 28 3.99 -15.83 12.63
CA ARG A 28 3.05 -14.99 13.38
C ARG A 28 2.96 -13.56 12.86
N ARG A 29 4.00 -13.07 12.18
CA ARG A 29 4.00 -11.76 11.49
C ARG A 29 3.77 -11.91 9.99
N ASP A 30 3.28 -13.08 9.56
CA ASP A 30 3.19 -13.42 8.17
C ASP A 30 2.33 -12.44 7.41
N ILE A 31 2.94 -11.91 6.36
CA ILE A 31 2.40 -11.67 5.01
C ILE A 31 0.89 -11.40 4.91
N CYS A 32 0.01 -12.28 5.39
CA CYS A 32 -1.43 -12.06 5.51
C CYS A 32 -1.80 -10.79 6.30
N PHE A 33 -1.22 -10.55 7.49
CA PHE A 33 -1.47 -9.32 8.26
C PHE A 33 -0.96 -8.07 7.54
N THR A 34 0.18 -8.20 6.84
CA THR A 34 0.75 -7.12 6.06
C THR A 34 -0.08 -6.83 4.80
N ALA A 35 -0.64 -7.87 4.17
CA ALA A 35 -1.50 -7.75 3.00
C ALA A 35 -2.85 -7.10 3.36
N LEU A 36 -3.44 -7.47 4.50
CA LEU A 36 -4.69 -6.87 5.00
C LEU A 36 -4.56 -5.38 5.35
N THR A 37 -3.36 -4.92 5.67
CA THR A 37 -3.10 -3.51 6.03
C THR A 37 -2.58 -2.68 4.84
N ARG A 38 -2.18 -3.32 3.74
CA ARG A 38 -1.82 -2.62 2.49
C ARG A 38 -3.09 -2.23 1.73
N PRO A 39 -3.16 -1.01 1.17
CA PRO A 39 -4.26 -0.64 0.30
C PRO A 39 -4.29 -1.53 -0.95
N GLN A 40 -5.48 -1.86 -1.44
CA GLN A 40 -5.64 -2.64 -2.66
C GLN A 40 -5.12 -1.85 -3.89
N MET A 41 -4.21 -2.45 -4.65
CA MET A 41 -3.59 -1.84 -5.85
C MET A 41 -3.89 -2.67 -7.11
N PHE A 42 -4.22 -2.00 -8.21
CA PHE A 42 -4.49 -2.61 -9.52
C PHE A 42 -3.61 -1.95 -10.58
N ALA A 43 -2.83 -2.77 -11.31
CA ALA A 43 -1.88 -2.32 -12.35
C ALA A 43 -0.90 -1.19 -11.93
N GLY A 44 -0.53 -1.14 -10.65
CA GLY A 44 0.39 -0.12 -10.12
C GLY A 44 -0.28 1.16 -9.60
N VAL A 45 -1.62 1.22 -9.60
CA VAL A 45 -2.39 2.36 -9.08
C VAL A 45 -3.38 1.91 -8.00
N THR A 46 -3.84 2.82 -7.13
CA THR A 46 -4.86 2.48 -6.11
C THR A 46 -6.22 2.17 -6.74
N TYR A 47 -6.99 1.30 -6.09
CA TYR A 47 -8.36 0.96 -6.52
C TYR A 47 -9.23 2.20 -6.76
N THR A 48 -9.21 3.15 -5.83
CA THR A 48 -9.97 4.42 -5.92
C THR A 48 -9.67 5.18 -7.21
N PHE A 49 -8.39 5.31 -7.57
CA PHE A 49 -8.00 6.04 -8.77
C PHE A 49 -8.31 5.23 -10.05
N PHE A 50 -8.17 3.91 -10.02
CA PHE A 50 -8.58 3.07 -11.15
C PHE A 50 -10.06 3.24 -11.48
N VAL A 51 -10.94 3.27 -10.47
CA VAL A 51 -12.37 3.52 -10.65
C VAL A 51 -12.62 4.91 -11.24
N ILE A 52 -11.96 5.95 -10.73
CA ILE A 52 -12.08 7.32 -11.27
C ILE A 52 -11.64 7.37 -12.73
N ASN A 53 -10.50 6.74 -13.08
CA ASN A 53 -10.02 6.66 -14.45
C ASN A 53 -11.02 5.95 -15.37
N ALA A 54 -11.63 4.85 -14.90
CA ALA A 54 -12.64 4.12 -15.66
C ALA A 54 -13.90 4.96 -15.88
N VAL A 55 -14.40 5.66 -14.86
CA VAL A 55 -15.55 6.57 -14.97
C VAL A 55 -15.25 7.68 -15.97
N ILE A 56 -14.09 8.34 -15.85
CA ILE A 56 -13.66 9.40 -16.77
C ILE A 56 -13.54 8.87 -18.21
N ALA A 57 -12.95 7.68 -18.39
CA ALA A 57 -12.83 7.07 -19.71
C ALA A 57 -14.19 6.79 -20.35
N VAL A 58 -15.15 6.27 -19.56
CA VAL A 58 -16.52 6.00 -20.03
C VAL A 58 -17.26 7.31 -20.36
N GLU A 59 -17.19 8.32 -19.49
CA GLU A 59 -17.80 9.63 -19.73
C GLU A 59 -17.25 10.30 -20.98
N LEU A 60 -15.93 10.35 -21.13
CA LEU A 60 -15.27 10.90 -22.32
C LEU A 60 -15.63 10.11 -23.58
N PHE A 61 -15.71 8.78 -23.49
CA PHE A 61 -16.07 7.94 -24.63
C PHE A 61 -17.51 8.21 -25.09
N LEU A 62 -18.45 8.36 -24.15
CA LEU A 62 -19.84 8.72 -24.44
C LEU A 62 -19.97 10.12 -25.07
N LEU A 63 -19.17 11.09 -24.61
CA LEU A 63 -19.19 12.47 -25.11
C LEU A 63 -18.55 12.60 -26.49
N PHE A 64 -17.34 12.08 -26.68
CA PHE A 64 -16.57 12.24 -27.93
C PHE A 64 -16.88 11.17 -28.98
N ARG A 65 -17.42 10.01 -28.57
CA ARG A 65 -17.66 8.82 -29.41
C ARG A 65 -16.45 8.42 -30.27
N ALA A 66 -15.26 8.61 -29.72
CA ALA A 66 -14.01 8.42 -30.43
C ALA A 66 -13.09 7.48 -29.66
N TRP A 67 -12.39 6.63 -30.41
CA TRP A 67 -11.49 5.62 -29.85
C TRP A 67 -10.20 6.24 -29.24
N TRP A 68 -9.83 7.45 -29.65
CA TRP A 68 -8.67 8.17 -29.07
C TRP A 68 -8.81 8.47 -27.58
N VAL A 69 -10.03 8.40 -27.03
CA VAL A 69 -10.28 8.54 -25.59
C VAL A 69 -9.53 7.48 -24.78
N LEU A 70 -9.34 6.28 -25.33
CA LEU A 70 -8.58 5.22 -24.67
C LEU A 70 -7.12 5.61 -24.46
N LEU A 71 -6.52 6.36 -25.38
CA LEU A 71 -5.14 6.86 -25.21
C LEU A 71 -5.05 7.85 -24.04
N ILE A 72 -6.06 8.71 -23.90
CA ILE A 72 -6.14 9.65 -22.77
C ILE A 72 -6.28 8.89 -21.45
N ALA A 73 -7.13 7.86 -21.41
CA ALA A 73 -7.31 7.02 -20.23
C ALA A 73 -6.03 6.28 -19.84
N VAL A 74 -5.28 5.75 -20.82
CA VAL A 74 -3.98 5.09 -20.55
C VAL A 74 -2.94 6.09 -20.05
N ALA A 75 -2.88 7.29 -20.66
CA ALA A 75 -1.96 8.34 -20.20
C ALA A 75 -2.26 8.79 -18.77
N PHE A 76 -3.54 8.99 -18.44
CA PHE A 76 -3.99 9.34 -17.10
C PHE A 76 -3.68 8.22 -16.10
N HIS A 77 -3.89 6.96 -16.49
CA HIS A 77 -3.51 5.80 -15.68
C HIS A 77 -2.00 5.74 -15.42
N GLY A 78 -1.18 5.98 -16.44
CA GLY A 78 0.28 6.01 -16.32
C GLY A 78 0.76 7.11 -15.37
N PHE A 79 0.13 8.29 -15.42
CA PHE A 79 0.40 9.35 -14.44
C PHE A 79 0.05 8.90 -13.01
N GLY A 80 -1.10 8.24 -12.84
CA GLY A 80 -1.50 7.64 -11.57
C GLY A 80 -0.48 6.64 -11.03
N ALA A 81 0.07 5.78 -11.91
CA ALA A 81 1.08 4.81 -11.55
C ALA A 81 2.37 5.47 -11.07
N ILE A 82 2.82 6.54 -11.75
CA ILE A 82 4.01 7.30 -11.36
C ILE A 82 3.83 7.95 -9.98
N LEU A 83 2.65 8.50 -9.69
CA LEU A 83 2.36 9.08 -8.37
C LEU A 83 2.40 8.03 -7.25
N CYS A 84 1.89 6.83 -7.53
CA CYS A 84 1.90 5.70 -6.60
C CYS A 84 3.29 5.12 -6.32
N LEU A 85 4.33 5.43 -7.12
CA LEU A 85 5.70 4.96 -6.87
C LEU A 85 6.31 5.57 -5.59
N ARG A 86 5.92 6.79 -5.22
CA ARG A 86 6.41 7.43 -3.98
C ARG A 86 5.70 6.88 -2.75
N GLU A 87 4.38 6.89 -2.80
CA GLU A 87 3.51 6.52 -1.68
C GLU A 87 2.28 5.78 -2.22
N PRO A 88 2.09 4.49 -1.89
CA PRO A 88 0.96 3.72 -2.41
C PRO A 88 -0.40 4.26 -1.93
N ARG A 89 -0.42 5.11 -0.89
CA ARG A 89 -1.63 5.74 -0.34
C ARG A 89 -1.84 7.19 -0.80
N PHE A 90 -1.06 7.67 -1.77
CA PHE A 90 -1.07 9.07 -2.18
C PHE A 90 -2.48 9.61 -2.46
N PHE A 91 -3.29 8.88 -3.25
CA PHE A 91 -4.63 9.32 -3.64
C PHE A 91 -5.64 9.34 -2.49
N ASP A 92 -5.63 8.33 -1.62
CA ASP A 92 -6.49 8.33 -0.42
C ASP A 92 -6.12 9.48 0.50
N LEU A 93 -4.82 9.69 0.76
CA LEU A 93 -4.35 10.78 1.59
C LEU A 93 -4.68 12.15 0.99
N TRP A 94 -4.62 12.28 -0.34
CA TRP A 94 -5.02 13.49 -1.04
C TRP A 94 -6.51 13.77 -0.89
N ILE A 95 -7.36 12.77 -1.12
CA ILE A 95 -8.82 12.89 -0.95
C ILE A 95 -9.17 13.21 0.51
N THR A 96 -8.59 12.50 1.49
CA THR A 96 -8.80 12.78 2.91
C THR A 96 -8.34 14.19 3.27
N ARG A 97 -7.20 14.65 2.73
CA ARG A 97 -6.72 16.01 2.95
C ARG A 97 -7.70 17.05 2.40
N VAL A 98 -8.21 16.84 1.18
CA VAL A 98 -9.19 17.76 0.56
C VAL A 98 -10.52 17.77 1.33
N ARG A 99 -10.98 16.61 1.82
CA ARG A 99 -12.27 16.48 2.53
C ARG A 99 -12.23 16.94 3.98
N ASN A 100 -11.25 16.48 4.75
CA ASN A 100 -11.24 16.57 6.21
C ASN A 100 -10.22 17.59 6.73
N CYS A 101 -9.27 18.04 5.91
CA CYS A 101 -8.22 18.96 6.34
C CYS A 101 -8.17 20.22 5.47
N PRO A 102 -9.28 21.00 5.37
CA PRO A 102 -9.24 22.27 4.66
C PRO A 102 -8.22 23.21 5.30
N ARG A 103 -7.49 23.95 4.47
CA ARG A 103 -6.42 24.86 4.92
C ARG A 103 -7.04 26.03 5.68
N VAL A 104 -6.86 26.06 7.00
CA VAL A 104 -7.31 27.15 7.88
C VAL A 104 -6.57 28.45 7.60
N LYS A 105 -7.22 29.60 7.79
CA LYS A 105 -6.61 30.94 7.57
C LYS A 105 -5.28 31.15 8.33
N ASN A 106 -5.14 30.52 9.49
CA ASN A 106 -3.94 30.63 10.33
C ASN A 106 -2.81 29.67 9.90
N TYR A 107 -2.99 28.88 8.83
CA TYR A 107 -2.00 27.90 8.40
C TYR A 107 -0.65 28.53 8.03
N ASP A 108 -0.63 29.75 7.52
CA ASP A 108 0.63 30.40 7.14
C ASP A 108 1.52 30.75 8.34
N LEU A 109 0.92 31.03 9.49
CA LEU A 109 1.65 31.33 10.72
C LEU A 109 2.18 30.06 11.39
N TRP A 110 1.35 29.01 11.46
CA TRP A 110 1.64 27.81 12.25
C TRP A 110 2.13 26.61 11.42
N LYS A 111 1.93 26.63 10.10
CA LYS A 111 2.19 25.54 9.13
C LYS A 111 1.52 24.21 9.47
N CYS A 112 0.60 24.20 10.44
CA CYS A 112 -0.09 23.04 10.97
C CYS A 112 -1.60 23.29 11.02
N ASN A 113 -2.39 22.25 10.77
CA ASN A 113 -3.83 22.26 11.01
C ASN A 113 -4.09 21.66 12.39
N SER A 114 -4.75 22.39 13.28
CA SER A 114 -5.02 21.89 14.64
C SER A 114 -6.21 20.93 14.58
N TYR A 115 -6.02 19.68 14.97
CA TYR A 115 -7.10 18.70 15.04
C TYR A 115 -8.07 19.10 16.15
N ARG A 116 -9.30 19.47 15.76
CA ARG A 116 -10.44 19.58 16.68
C ARG A 116 -11.41 18.46 16.28
N PRO A 117 -11.56 17.41 17.11
CA PRO A 117 -12.56 16.37 16.85
C PRO A 117 -13.97 16.95 16.88
#